data_AF-A0A7W9LDN3-F1
#
_entry.id   AF-A0A7W9LDN3-F1
#
_cell.length_a   1.000
_cell.length_b   1.000
_cell.length_c   1.000
_cell.angle_alpha   90.00
_cell.angle_beta   90.00
_cell.angle_gamma   90.00
#
_symmetry.space_group_name_H-M   'P 1'
#
loop_
_entity.id
_entity.type
_entity.pdbx_description
1 polymer ?
#
loop_
_entity_poly.entity_id
_entity_poly.type
_entity_poly.pdbx_seq_one_letter_code
_entity_poly.pdbx_strand_id
1 'polypeptide(L)' 'MSENVLAIAMVFIGLFLIGGVFSLAKQGLKIGAAVCALGAAMAITAGVLWW' A
#
# COMPACT_ATOMS: atom_id res chain seq x y z
N MET A 1 2.04 -19.14 12.41
CA MET A 1 3.20 -18.32 11.96
C MET A 1 3.00 -17.76 10.55
N SER A 2 2.41 -18.52 9.62
CA SER A 2 2.07 -18.06 8.25
C SER A 2 1.11 -16.86 8.20
N GLU A 3 0.14 -16.79 9.10
CA GLU A 3 -0.88 -15.73 9.12
C GLU A 3 -0.28 -14.35 9.45
N ASN A 4 0.61 -14.30 10.45
CA ASN A 4 1.35 -13.08 10.79
C ASN A 4 2.30 -12.65 9.66
N VAL A 5 2.87 -13.60 8.93
CA VAL A 5 3.72 -13.32 7.75
C VAL A 5 2.91 -12.64 6.65
N LEU A 6 1.68 -13.09 6.40
CA LEU A 6 0.77 -12.46 5.45
C LEU A 6 0.39 -11.04 5.87
N ALA A 7 0.05 -10.83 7.15
CA ALA A 7 -0.25 -9.50 7.68
C ALA A 7 0.92 -8.53 7.50
N ILE A 8 2.14 -8.96 7.85
CA ILE A 8 3.36 -8.17 7.67
C ILE A 8 3.61 -7.86 6.19
N ALA A 9 3.44 -8.85 5.30
CA ALA A 9 3.61 -8.65 3.86
C ALA A 9 2.64 -7.60 3.30
N MET A 10 1.36 -7.64 3.73
CA MET A 10 0.35 -6.67 3.30
C MET A 10 0.67 -5.25 3.76
N VAL A 11 1.13 -5.08 5.01
CA VAL A 11 1.57 -3.77 5.51
C VAL A 11 2.80 -3.27 4.72
N PHE A 12 3.76 -4.14 4.42
CA PHE A 12 4.93 -3.80 3.61
C PHE A 12 4.55 -3.32 2.21
N ILE A 13 3.64 -4.03 1.54
CA ILE A 13 3.10 -3.64 0.24
C ILE A 13 2.41 -2.28 0.33
N GLY A 14 1.63 -2.04 1.39
CA GLY A 14 0.99 -0.76 1.64
C GLY A 14 1.99 0.40 1.73
N LEU A 15 3.06 0.23 2.52
CA LEU A 15 4.13 1.23 2.64
C LEU A 15 4.88 1.46 1.32
N PHE A 16 5.14 0.39 0.55
CA PHE A 16 5.75 0.51 -0.78
C PHE A 16 4.87 1.34 -1.72
N LEU A 17 3.56 1.08 -1.74
CA LEU A 17 2.60 1.80 -2.56
C LEU A 17 2.52 3.30 -2.20
N ILE A 18 2.67 3.66 -0.92
CA ILE A 18 2.80 5.08 -0.50
C ILE A 18 4.01 5.75 -1.18
N GLY A 19 5.15 5.06 -1.27
CA GLY A 19 6.29 5.54 -2.05
C GLY A 19 5.94 5.76 -3.54
N GLY A 20 5.14 4.85 -4.11
CA GLY A 20 4.56 4.98 -5.45
C GLY A 20 3.70 6.24 -5.62
N VAL A 21 2.86 6.58 -4.63
CA VAL A 21 2.06 7.82 -4.64
C VAL A 21 2.97 9.03 -4.79
N PHE A 22 3.99 9.17 -3.94
CA PHE A 22 4.88 10.33 -3.96
C PHE A 22 5.67 10.41 -5.28
N SER A 23 6.15 9.27 -5.78
CA SER A 23 6.88 9.20 -7.05
C SER A 23 6.02 9.62 -8.23
N LEU A 24 4.82 9.04 -8.38
CA LEU A 24 3.92 9.32 -9.50
C LEU A 24 3.31 10.73 -9.43
N ALA A 25 3.03 11.22 -8.22
CA ALA A 25 2.58 12.59 -8.01
C ALA A 25 3.65 13.60 -8.49
N LYS A 26 4.93 13.37 -8.19
CA LYS A 26 6.04 14.20 -8.69
C LYS A 26 6.18 14.15 -10.21
N GLN A 27 5.80 13.05 -10.85
CA GLN A 27 5.83 12.89 -12.31
C GLN A 27 4.58 13.45 -13.01
N GLY A 28 3.61 13.99 -12.27
CA GLY A 28 2.35 14.50 -12.83
C GLY A 28 1.33 13.42 -13.23
N LEU A 29 1.62 12.15 -12.95
CA LEU A 29 0.75 11.01 -13.24
C LEU A 29 -0.32 10.85 -12.14
N LYS A 30 -1.29 11.76 -12.13
CA LYS A 30 -2.32 11.88 -11.08
C LYS A 30 -3.16 10.61 -10.88
N ILE A 31 -3.55 9.94 -11.97
CA ILE A 31 -4.35 8.71 -11.89
C ILE A 31 -3.52 7.57 -11.27
N GLY A 32 -2.27 7.41 -11.70
CA GLY A 32 -1.37 6.40 -11.13
C GLY A 32 -1.13 6.62 -9.64
N ALA A 33 -0.89 7.88 -9.24
CA ALA A 33 -0.76 8.23 -7.82
C ALA A 33 -2.03 7.92 -7.02
N ALA A 34 -3.22 8.19 -7.56
CA ALA A 34 -4.49 7.88 -6.91
C ALA A 34 -4.71 6.37 -6.75
N VAL A 35 -4.37 5.57 -7.76
CA VAL A 35 -4.45 4.10 -7.68
C VAL A 35 -3.49 3.55 -6.63
N CYS A 36 -2.24 4.03 -6.60
CA CYS A 36 -1.29 3.66 -5.56
C CYS A 36 -1.79 4.04 -4.16
N ALA A 37 -2.45 5.20 -4.01
CA ALA A 37 -2.97 5.65 -2.73
C ALA A 37 -4.13 4.76 -2.24
N LEU A 38 -5.05 4.40 -3.14
CA LEU A 38 -6.14 3.46 -2.86
C LEU A 38 -5.61 2.07 -2.50
N GLY A 39 -4.66 1.55 -3.29
CA GLY A 39 -4.02 0.27 -3.02
C GLY A 39 -3.27 0.25 -1.70
N ALA A 40 -2.58 1.34 -1.35
CA ALA A 40 -1.91 1.48 -0.06
C ALA A 40 -2.90 1.45 1.10
N ALA A 41 -3.99 2.22 1.01
CA ALA A 41 -5.03 2.23 2.04
C ALA A 41 -5.63 0.83 2.24
N MET A 42 -5.99 0.15 1.16
CA MET A 42 -6.53 -1.21 1.22
C MET A 42 -5.54 -2.23 1.80
N ALA A 43 -4.28 -2.20 1.38
CA ALA A 43 -3.27 -3.15 1.85
C ALA A 43 -2.94 -2.97 3.33
N ILE A 44 -2.84 -1.72 3.80
CA ILE A 44 -2.63 -1.43 5.23
C ILE A 44 -3.87 -1.84 6.03
N THR A 45 -5.07 -1.48 5.59
CA THR A 45 -6.31 -1.88 6.27
C THR A 45 -6.43 -3.40 6.34
N ALA A 46 -6.16 -4.11 5.25
CA ALA A 46 -6.14 -5.58 5.24
C ALA A 46 -5.10 -6.12 6.23
N GLY A 47 -3.87 -5.61 6.20
CA GLY A 47 -2.80 -6.03 7.11
C GLY A 47 -3.07 -5.74 8.59
N VAL A 48 -3.81 -4.67 8.91
CA VAL A 48 -4.19 -4.29 10.29
C VAL A 48 -5.41 -5.08 10.78
N LEU A 49 -6.37 -5.38 9.92
CA LEU A 49 -7.58 -6.13 10.29
C LEU A 49 -7.37 -7.66 10.31
N TRP A 50 -6.22 -8.15 9.84
CA TRP A 50 -5.89 -9.58 9.81
C TRP A 50 -5.51 -10.17 11.18
N TRP A 51 -5.32 -9.32 12.20
CA TRP A 51 -4.86 -9.71 13.54
C TRP A 51 -5.99 -10.25 14.41
#